data_AF-A0A7W0GU43-F1
#
_entry.id   AF-A0A7W0GU43-F1
#
_cell.length_a   1.000
_cell.length_b   1.000
_cell.length_c   1.000
_cell.angle_alpha   90.00
_cell.angle_beta   90.00
_cell.angle_gamma   90.00
#
_symmetry.space_group_name_H-M   'P 1'
#
loop_
_entity.id
_entity.type
_entity.pdbx_description
1 polymer ?
#
loop_
_entity_poly.entity_id
_entity_poly.type
_entity_poly.pdbx_seq_one_letter_code
_entity_poly.pdbx_strand_id
1 'polypeptide(L)'
;MPLSSLVNAVLARSNVIVFLRSGTYSGDLTFSGSNLTLFGEGPQGGTVTIDGNVTVNGSGNRIRGARILGDLSLIGSGAGITYSRVGGALAVSGSDAVLLNNVFCGAATISASGLLALGNAGLQPVPSPSGGC
;
A
#
# COMPACT_ATOMS: atom_id res chain seq x y z
N MET A 1 -9.60 -5.25 -23.59
CA MET A 1 -9.43 -4.25 -22.52
C MET A 1 -8.34 -4.75 -21.58
N PRO A 2 -7.27 -3.99 -21.32
CA PRO A 2 -6.18 -4.46 -20.46
C PRO A 2 -6.69 -4.68 -19.03
N LEU A 3 -6.21 -5.74 -18.37
CA LEU A 3 -6.66 -6.15 -17.04
C LEU A 3 -6.59 -5.01 -16.01
N SER A 4 -5.56 -4.15 -16.10
CA SER A 4 -5.38 -2.96 -15.26
C SER A 4 -6.53 -1.96 -15.37
N SER A 5 -7.09 -1.76 -16.56
CA SER A 5 -8.22 -0.81 -16.74
C SER A 5 -9.51 -1.30 -16.09
N LEU A 6 -9.75 -2.62 -16.03
CA LEU A 6 -10.89 -3.18 -15.30
C LEU A 6 -10.69 -3.03 -13.79
N VAL A 7 -9.50 -3.35 -13.29
CA VAL A 7 -9.17 -3.22 -11.86
C VAL A 7 -9.29 -1.75 -11.44
N ASN A 8 -8.75 -0.81 -12.21
CA ASN A 8 -8.84 0.62 -11.92
C ASN A 8 -10.29 1.14 -11.91
N ALA A 9 -11.18 0.62 -12.76
CA ALA A 9 -12.60 0.96 -12.70
C ALA A 9 -13.25 0.53 -11.37
N VAL A 10 -12.82 -0.60 -10.80
CA VAL A 10 -13.27 -1.04 -9.47
C VAL A 10 -12.63 -0.20 -8.37
N LEU A 11 -11.33 0.10 -8.46
CA LEU A 11 -10.58 0.89 -7.48
C LEU A 11 -10.99 2.36 -7.43
N ALA A 12 -11.73 2.84 -8.44
CA ALA A 12 -12.36 4.15 -8.45
C ALA A 12 -13.65 4.23 -7.60
N ARG A 13 -14.17 3.09 -7.12
CA ARG A 13 -15.38 3.04 -6.29
C ARG A 13 -15.03 3.16 -4.81
N SER A 14 -15.94 3.73 -4.03
CA SER A 14 -15.81 3.82 -2.57
C SER A 14 -16.60 2.74 -1.84
N ASN A 15 -16.17 2.40 -0.62
CA ASN A 15 -16.84 1.45 0.29
C ASN A 15 -16.99 0.04 -0.29
N VAL A 16 -15.92 -0.47 -0.91
CA VAL A 16 -15.91 -1.81 -1.52
C VAL A 16 -14.74 -2.65 -1.01
N ILE A 17 -14.91 -3.96 -1.05
CA ILE A 17 -13.84 -4.92 -0.82
C ILE A 17 -13.52 -5.59 -2.14
N VAL A 18 -12.25 -5.62 -2.50
CA VAL A 18 -11.76 -6.15 -3.77
C VAL A 18 -10.85 -7.34 -3.47
N PHE A 19 -11.19 -8.49 -4.04
CA PHE A 19 -10.36 -9.68 -3.98
C PHE A 19 -9.71 -9.90 -5.34
N LEU A 20 -8.39 -9.83 -5.38
CA LEU A 20 -7.62 -10.25 -6.54
C LEU A 20 -7.26 -11.72 -6.37
N ARG A 21 -7.50 -12.49 -7.42
CA ARG A 21 -7.04 -13.87 -7.49
C ARG A 21 -5.53 -13.88 -7.66
N SER A 22 -4.87 -14.93 -7.20
CA SER A 22 -3.46 -15.18 -7.50
C SER A 22 -3.12 -14.93 -8.97
N GLY A 23 -1.99 -14.26 -9.22
CA GLY A 23 -1.57 -13.89 -10.56
C GLY A 23 -0.80 -12.56 -10.62
N THR A 24 -0.40 -12.20 -11.85
CA THR A 24 0.28 -10.93 -12.12
C THR A 24 -0.65 -9.97 -12.84
N TYR A 25 -0.80 -8.78 -12.29
CA TYR A 25 -1.59 -7.68 -12.81
C TYR A 25 -0.62 -6.62 -13.35
N SER A 26 -0.47 -6.57 -14.66
CA SER A 26 0.45 -5.62 -15.31
C SER A 26 -0.23 -4.28 -15.57
N GLY A 27 0.51 -3.20 -15.29
CA GLY A 27 0.09 -1.81 -15.38
C GLY A 27 -0.22 -1.18 -14.03
N ASP A 28 -0.21 0.14 -14.02
CA ASP A 28 -0.38 0.94 -12.80
C ASP A 28 -1.79 0.82 -12.24
N LEU A 29 -1.89 0.80 -10.90
CA LEU A 29 -3.14 0.80 -10.17
C LEU A 29 -3.34 2.11 -9.42
N THR A 30 -4.55 2.67 -9.53
CA THR A 30 -4.93 3.92 -8.85
C THR A 30 -6.19 3.72 -8.02
N PHE A 31 -6.07 3.93 -6.72
CA PHE A 31 -7.19 3.93 -5.78
C PHE A 31 -7.71 5.36 -5.66
N SER A 32 -8.62 5.74 -6.54
CA SER A 32 -9.28 7.06 -6.49
C SER A 32 -10.55 7.07 -5.63
N GLY A 33 -11.16 5.91 -5.38
CA GLY A 33 -12.22 5.75 -4.38
C GLY A 33 -11.69 5.67 -2.95
N SER A 34 -12.57 5.80 -1.96
CA SER A 34 -12.24 5.79 -0.52
C SER A 34 -12.86 4.60 0.22
N ASN A 35 -12.32 4.24 1.39
CA ASN A 35 -12.77 3.13 2.22
C ASN A 35 -12.76 1.77 1.49
N LEU A 36 -11.78 1.57 0.61
CA LEU A 36 -11.60 0.34 -0.14
C LEU A 36 -10.63 -0.59 0.59
N THR A 37 -10.91 -1.89 0.61
CA THR A 37 -9.90 -2.88 1.02
C THR A 37 -9.57 -3.82 -0.14
N LEU A 38 -8.33 -3.80 -0.60
CA LEU A 38 -7.79 -4.73 -1.57
C LEU A 38 -7.13 -5.91 -0.83
N PHE A 39 -7.55 -7.12 -1.16
CA PHE A 39 -6.90 -8.35 -0.75
C PHE A 39 -6.18 -8.97 -1.95
N GLY A 40 -4.85 -9.05 -1.87
CA GLY A 40 -4.08 -10.01 -2.63
C GLY A 40 -4.13 -11.35 -1.90
N GLU A 41 -4.67 -12.37 -2.55
CA GLU A 41 -4.95 -13.68 -1.95
C GLU A 41 -3.74 -14.27 -1.18
N GLY A 42 -3.97 -14.69 0.07
CA GLY A 42 -3.03 -15.43 0.91
C GLY A 42 -2.91 -14.89 2.34
N PRO A 43 -2.71 -15.76 3.37
CA PRO A 43 -2.57 -15.35 4.77
C PRO A 43 -1.32 -14.49 5.06
N GLN A 44 -0.43 -14.33 4.08
CA GLN A 44 0.75 -13.46 4.11
C GLN A 44 1.02 -12.76 2.77
N GLY A 45 -0.01 -12.60 1.92
CA GLY A 45 0.08 -11.64 0.84
C GLY A 45 1.01 -11.90 -0.35
N GLY A 46 1.26 -13.17 -0.64
CA GLY A 46 2.32 -13.54 -1.56
C GLY A 46 1.90 -13.85 -3.00
N THR A 47 0.62 -14.05 -3.30
CA THR A 47 0.23 -14.65 -4.59
C THR A 47 -0.19 -13.65 -5.67
N VAL A 48 -0.46 -12.40 -5.27
CA VAL A 48 -0.81 -11.32 -6.20
C VAL A 48 0.40 -10.42 -6.39
N THR A 49 0.84 -10.33 -7.64
CA THR A 49 1.88 -9.40 -8.08
C THR A 49 1.25 -8.28 -8.89
N ILE A 50 1.55 -7.04 -8.51
CA ILE A 50 1.23 -5.83 -9.26
C ILE A 50 2.52 -5.41 -9.95
N ASP A 51 2.54 -5.60 -11.26
CA ASP A 51 3.65 -5.24 -12.14
C ASP A 51 3.41 -3.83 -12.69
N GLY A 52 3.62 -2.86 -11.81
CA GLY A 52 3.36 -1.45 -12.04
C GLY A 52 3.43 -0.66 -10.74
N ASN A 53 3.20 0.64 -10.84
CA ASN A 53 3.10 1.55 -9.70
C ASN A 53 1.71 1.47 -9.07
N VAL A 54 1.65 1.77 -7.77
CA VAL A 54 0.39 1.85 -7.03
C VAL A 54 0.26 3.22 -6.41
N THR A 55 -0.81 3.94 -6.74
CA THR A 55 -1.13 5.25 -6.17
C THR A 55 -2.44 5.18 -5.41
N VAL A 56 -2.43 5.60 -4.15
CA VAL A 56 -3.59 5.63 -3.26
C VAL A 56 -3.96 7.07 -2.94
N ASN A 57 -4.94 7.60 -3.67
CA ASN A 57 -5.43 8.97 -3.52
C ASN A 57 -6.59 9.08 -2.53
N GLY A 58 -7.52 8.12 -2.57
CA GLY A 58 -8.66 8.11 -1.66
C GLY A 58 -8.29 7.74 -0.23
N SER A 59 -9.12 8.19 0.72
CA SER A 59 -8.90 8.01 2.15
C SER A 59 -9.42 6.67 2.66
N GLY A 60 -8.86 6.16 3.76
CA GLY A 60 -9.32 4.95 4.44
C GLY A 60 -9.05 3.65 3.68
N ASN A 61 -8.23 3.70 2.63
CA ASN A 61 -7.95 2.57 1.77
C ASN A 61 -6.94 1.62 2.43
N ARG A 62 -7.10 0.31 2.21
CA ARG A 62 -6.22 -0.73 2.75
C ARG A 62 -5.76 -1.68 1.67
N ILE A 63 -4.45 -1.86 1.54
CA ILE A 63 -3.83 -2.90 0.72
C ILE A 63 -3.36 -4.01 1.64
N ARG A 64 -3.85 -5.21 1.42
CA ARG A 64 -3.50 -6.38 2.22
C ARG A 64 -2.92 -7.43 1.33
N GLY A 65 -1.67 -7.74 1.61
CA GLY A 65 -1.04 -8.90 1.06
C GLY A 65 -0.79 -8.88 -0.44
N ALA A 66 -0.12 -7.83 -0.92
CA ALA A 66 0.28 -7.74 -2.31
C ALA A 66 1.81 -7.62 -2.45
N ARG A 67 2.33 -8.09 -3.58
CA ARG A 67 3.67 -7.74 -4.05
C ARG A 67 3.56 -6.66 -5.12
N ILE A 68 4.09 -5.48 -4.84
CA ILE A 68 4.15 -4.36 -5.78
C ILE A 68 5.58 -4.30 -6.32
N LEU A 69 5.77 -4.39 -7.64
CA LEU A 69 7.10 -4.31 -8.25
C LEU A 69 7.58 -2.87 -8.43
N GLY A 70 6.66 -1.95 -8.75
CA GLY A 70 6.94 -0.53 -8.88
C GLY A 70 6.87 0.24 -7.55
N ASP A 71 6.65 1.54 -7.67
CA ASP A 71 6.56 2.47 -6.55
C ASP A 71 5.18 2.41 -5.87
N LEU A 72 5.14 2.75 -4.58
CA LEU A 72 3.92 2.90 -3.80
C LEU A 72 3.79 4.33 -3.26
N SER A 73 2.72 5.01 -3.64
CA SER A 73 2.36 6.34 -3.13
C SER A 73 1.07 6.30 -2.31
N LEU A 74 1.17 6.60 -1.01
CA LEU A 74 0.03 6.73 -0.08
C LEU A 74 -0.23 8.21 0.22
N ILE A 75 -1.22 8.78 -0.46
CA ILE A 75 -1.55 10.21 -0.43
C ILE A 75 -2.82 10.46 0.39
N GLY A 76 -3.82 9.58 0.30
CA GLY A 76 -5.06 9.69 1.07
C GLY A 76 -4.87 9.49 2.58
N SER A 77 -5.68 10.18 3.39
CA SER A 77 -5.68 10.01 4.85
C SER A 77 -6.20 8.64 5.29
N GLY A 78 -5.62 8.05 6.33
CA GLY A 78 -6.00 6.72 6.84
C GLY A 78 -5.66 5.58 5.88
N ALA A 79 -4.86 5.82 4.85
CA ALA A 79 -4.43 4.79 3.91
C ALA A 79 -3.42 3.84 4.56
N GLY A 80 -3.53 2.54 4.31
CA GLY A 80 -2.66 1.55 4.94
C GLY A 80 -2.26 0.41 4.03
N ILE A 81 -1.12 -0.18 4.36
CA ILE A 81 -0.61 -1.39 3.72
C ILE A 81 -0.14 -2.39 4.79
N THR A 82 -0.50 -3.65 4.61
CA THR A 82 -0.21 -4.71 5.57
C THR A 82 0.25 -5.99 4.89
N TYR A 83 1.23 -6.69 5.48
CA TYR A 83 1.73 -7.99 5.03
C TYR A 83 2.13 -8.01 3.54
N SER A 84 2.68 -6.90 3.06
CA SER A 84 2.97 -6.69 1.64
C SER A 84 4.44 -6.42 1.38
N ARG A 85 4.85 -6.50 0.11
CA ARG A 85 6.19 -6.15 -0.34
C ARG A 85 6.13 -5.08 -1.42
N VAL A 86 6.99 -4.06 -1.32
CA VAL A 86 7.17 -3.02 -2.34
C VAL A 86 8.60 -3.07 -2.85
N GLY A 87 8.75 -3.29 -4.16
CA GLY A 87 10.03 -3.33 -4.86
C GLY A 87 10.62 -1.96 -5.11
N GLY A 88 9.79 -0.99 -5.49
CA GLY A 88 10.17 0.39 -5.73
C GLY A 88 10.21 1.25 -4.47
N ALA A 89 10.20 2.56 -4.69
CA ALA A 89 10.16 3.57 -3.64
C ALA A 89 8.80 3.60 -2.93
N LEU A 90 8.83 3.94 -1.64
CA LEU A 90 7.65 4.25 -0.84
C LEU A 90 7.56 5.77 -0.65
N ALA A 91 6.42 6.35 -0.96
CA ALA A 91 6.08 7.73 -0.61
C ALA A 91 4.79 7.76 0.23
N VAL A 92 4.83 8.41 1.40
CA VAL A 92 3.66 8.57 2.28
C VAL A 92 3.52 10.05 2.64
N SER A 93 2.44 10.67 2.19
CA SER A 93 2.18 12.11 2.35
C SER A 93 0.82 12.47 2.96
N GLY A 94 -0.10 11.50 3.08
CA GLY A 94 -1.38 11.69 3.77
C GLY A 94 -1.26 11.76 5.31
N SER A 95 -2.38 11.69 6.02
CA SER A 95 -2.39 11.55 7.49
C SER A 95 -2.76 10.13 7.91
N ASP A 96 -2.41 9.74 9.13
CA ASP A 96 -2.92 8.53 9.83
C ASP A 96 -2.68 7.23 9.06
N ALA A 97 -1.59 7.19 8.30
CA ALA A 97 -1.26 6.01 7.52
C ALA A 97 -0.86 4.84 8.43
N VAL A 98 -1.17 3.61 8.01
CA VAL A 98 -0.81 2.40 8.77
C VAL A 98 0.06 1.49 7.91
N LEU A 99 1.32 1.32 8.30
CA LEU A 99 2.27 0.42 7.68
C LEU A 99 2.55 -0.72 8.68
N LEU A 100 2.02 -1.90 8.42
CA LEU A 100 2.16 -3.04 9.34
C LEU A 100 2.76 -4.27 8.66
N ASN A 101 3.92 -4.70 9.16
CA ASN A 101 4.61 -5.92 8.76
C ASN A 101 4.84 -6.03 7.25
N ASN A 102 5.39 -4.98 6.64
CA ASN A 102 5.73 -4.95 5.22
C ASN A 102 7.24 -5.05 4.98
N VAL A 103 7.62 -5.35 3.74
CA VAL A 103 9.01 -5.28 3.28
C VAL A 103 9.12 -4.19 2.20
N PHE A 104 9.86 -3.13 2.47
CA PHE A 104 10.15 -2.07 1.50
C PHE A 104 11.58 -2.23 1.00
N CYS A 105 11.77 -2.35 -0.31
CA CYS A 105 13.09 -2.57 -0.92
C CYS A 105 13.72 -1.29 -1.47
N GLY A 106 12.91 -0.30 -1.86
CA GLY A 106 13.38 1.01 -2.31
C GLY A 106 13.45 2.06 -1.21
N ALA A 107 13.81 3.30 -1.58
CA ALA A 107 13.85 4.43 -0.66
C ALA A 107 12.45 4.76 -0.12
N ALA A 108 12.37 5.13 1.15
CA ALA A 108 11.12 5.56 1.79
C ALA A 108 11.16 7.06 2.10
N THR A 109 10.18 7.81 1.58
CA THR A 109 9.95 9.22 1.87
C THR A 109 8.63 9.36 2.61
N ILE A 110 8.68 9.79 3.88
CA ILE A 110 7.52 9.89 4.74
C ILE A 110 7.42 11.33 5.24
N SER A 111 6.39 12.05 4.77
CA SER A 111 6.03 13.40 5.23
C SER A 111 4.67 13.42 5.93
N ALA A 112 4.11 12.24 6.20
CA ALA A 112 2.79 12.05 6.81
C ALA A 112 2.76 12.38 8.31
N SER A 113 1.62 12.87 8.79
CA SER A 113 1.32 13.00 10.23
C SER A 113 0.54 11.78 10.73
N GLY A 114 0.68 11.41 12.01
CA GLY A 114 -0.12 10.32 12.60
C GLY A 114 0.23 8.91 12.08
N LEU A 115 1.38 8.75 11.43
CA LEU A 115 1.84 7.47 10.91
C LEU A 115 1.99 6.42 12.03
N LEU A 116 1.39 5.25 11.85
CA LEU A 116 1.71 4.04 12.59
C LEU A 116 2.54 3.11 11.70
N ALA A 117 3.83 2.95 12.01
CA ALA A 117 4.71 2.01 11.34
C ALA A 117 5.21 0.94 12.33
N LEU A 118 4.78 -0.31 12.17
CA LEU A 118 5.14 -1.41 13.06
C LEU A 118 5.64 -2.63 12.27
N GLY A 119 6.81 -3.15 12.64
CA GLY A 119 7.35 -4.41 12.11
C GLY A 119 7.72 -4.37 10.63
N ASN A 120 7.94 -3.17 10.04
CA ASN A 120 8.34 -3.07 8.64
C ASN A 120 9.85 -3.26 8.48
N ALA A 121 10.26 -4.01 7.47
CA ALA A 121 11.65 -4.11 7.04
C ALA A 121 11.93 -3.08 5.93
N GLY A 122 13.14 -2.51 5.94
CA GLY A 122 13.59 -1.53 4.94
C GLY A 122 13.19 -0.07 5.19
N LEU A 123 12.43 0.19 6.27
CA LEU A 123 12.33 1.53 6.84
C LEU A 123 13.50 1.77 7.79
N GLN A 124 13.97 3.01 7.89
CA GLN A 124 14.92 3.36 8.94
C GLN A 124 14.29 3.09 10.32
N PRO A 125 15.08 2.65 11.32
CA PRO A 125 14.57 2.47 12.67
C PRO A 125 13.91 3.75 13.19
N VAL A 126 12.81 3.60 13.94
CA VAL A 126 12.24 4.73 14.69
C VAL A 126 13.29 5.18 15.71
N PRO A 127 13.73 6.45 15.69
CA PRO A 127 14.65 6.96 16.70
C PRO A 127 14.06 6.75 18.09
N SER A 128 14.90 6.40 19.08
CA SER A 128 14.45 6.36 20.47
C SER A 128 13.85 7.71 20.88
N PRO A 129 12.82 7.75 21.75
CA PRO A 129 12.34 9.00 22.32
C PRO A 129 13.51 9.79 22.92
N SER A 130 13.60 11.08 22.61
CA SER A 130 14.59 11.96 23.23
C SER A 130 14.17 12.21 24.68
N GLY A 131 14.76 11.47 25.62
CA GLY A 131 14.50 11.62 27.05
C GLY A 131 14.03 10.32 27.70
N GLY A 132 14.98 9.43 27.94
CA GLY A 132 14.82 8.27 28.82
C GLY A 132 15.72 8.39 30.04
N CYS A 133 15.41 9.33 30.93
CA CYS A 133 15.62 9.31 32.38
C CYS A 133 14.53 10.21 32.98
#